data_AF-A0A6G1IBZ4-F1
#
_entry.id   AF-A0A6G1IBZ4-F1
#
_cell.length_a   1.000
_cell.length_b   1.000
_cell.length_c   1.000
_cell.angle_alpha   90.00
_cell.angle_beta   90.00
_cell.angle_gamma   90.00
#
_symmetry.space_group_name_H-M   'P 1'
#
loop_
_entity.id
_entity.type
_entity.pdbx_description
1 polymer ?
#
loop_
_entity_poly.entity_id
_entity_poly.type
_entity_poly.pdbx_seq_one_letter_code
_entity_poly.pdbx_strand_id
1 'polypeptide(L)'
;MASAAQNAPISPSPSVAQEHAEAATICCSVFEKEIVPFLCRGHERADRKLTLSERSRITNAFFLAWRIILATPPNDLPAVQKHVASLPPTDLIYILEISRFILTTMDAELQSNIAKLMGYTRDGNVVERVHGVLQAAYACFEEVGMNGVHQPDYAPCGTGLFFDDWQEDYVKSPARAYQRLRS
;
A
#
# COMPACT_ATOMS: atom_id res chain seq x y z
N MET A 1 -26.34 19.34 31.61
CA MET A 1 -24.96 19.86 31.40
C MET A 1 -24.12 18.71 30.91
N ALA A 2 -23.59 18.84 29.70
CA ALA A 2 -22.81 17.82 29.01
C ALA A 2 -21.41 17.70 29.62
N SER A 3 -20.86 16.48 29.66
CA SER A 3 -19.42 16.28 29.66
C SER A 3 -19.10 15.25 28.57
N ALA A 4 -18.73 15.77 27.40
CA ALA A 4 -18.18 15.00 26.31
C ALA A 4 -16.71 14.72 26.65
N ALA A 5 -16.42 13.51 27.14
CA ALA A 5 -15.06 13.04 27.22
C ALA A 5 -14.53 12.88 25.79
N GLN A 6 -13.63 13.78 25.41
CA GLN A 6 -12.90 13.74 24.15
C GLN A 6 -12.03 12.47 24.15
N ASN A 7 -12.39 11.50 23.31
CA ASN A 7 -11.50 10.40 22.95
C ASN A 7 -10.36 10.96 22.10
N ALA A 8 -9.29 11.43 22.75
CA ALA A 8 -8.04 11.68 22.07
C ALA A 8 -7.47 10.34 21.55
N PRO A 9 -6.92 10.27 20.33
CA PRO A 9 -6.30 9.05 19.83
C PRO A 9 -5.13 8.71 20.74
N ILE A 10 -5.21 7.55 21.39
CA ILE A 10 -4.14 7.01 22.23
C ILE A 10 -2.96 6.72 21.29
N SER A 11 -1.90 7.53 21.38
CA SER A 11 -0.66 7.27 20.67
C SER A 11 -0.13 5.89 21.08
N PRO A 12 0.33 5.06 20.13
CA PRO A 12 0.87 3.74 20.44
C PRO A 12 2.04 3.86 21.42
N SER A 13 2.23 2.85 22.26
CA SER A 13 3.39 2.80 23.15
C SER A 13 4.68 2.79 22.31
N PRO A 14 5.81 3.27 22.85
CA PRO A 14 7.07 3.33 22.11
C PRO A 14 7.50 1.97 21.52
N SER A 15 7.16 0.88 22.20
CA SER A 15 7.42 -0.50 21.72
C SER A 15 6.63 -0.85 20.47
N VAL A 16 5.33 -0.53 20.44
CA VAL A 16 4.45 -0.85 19.30
C VAL A 16 4.83 0.00 18.07
N ALA A 17 5.18 1.28 18.29
CA ALA A 17 5.66 2.14 17.21
C ALA A 17 6.97 1.61 16.58
N GLN A 18 7.86 1.05 17.41
CA GLN A 18 9.09 0.42 16.95
C GLN A 18 8.82 -0.86 16.13
N GLU A 19 7.92 -1.74 16.60
CA GLU A 19 7.53 -2.96 15.88
C GLU A 19 6.90 -2.63 14.51
N HIS A 20 6.03 -1.63 14.46
CA HIS A 20 5.42 -1.15 13.22
C HIS A 20 6.46 -0.58 12.25
N ALA A 21 7.44 0.19 12.75
CA ALA A 21 8.53 0.72 11.94
C ALA A 21 9.46 -0.39 11.42
N GLU A 22 9.68 -1.43 12.21
CA GLU A 22 10.44 -2.62 11.81
C GLU A 22 9.73 -3.36 10.68
N ALA A 23 8.41 -3.56 10.78
CA ALA A 23 7.62 -4.18 9.72
C ALA A 23 7.71 -3.42 8.38
N ALA A 24 7.62 -2.09 8.42
CA ALA A 24 7.80 -1.26 7.23
C ALA A 24 9.23 -1.33 6.67
N THR A 25 10.24 -1.42 7.54
CA THR A 25 11.65 -1.57 7.15
C THR A 25 11.90 -2.91 6.45
N ILE A 26 11.30 -3.99 6.94
CA ILE A 26 11.32 -5.30 6.29
C ILE A 26 10.70 -5.19 4.89
N CYS A 27 9.52 -4.58 4.79
CA CYS A 27 8.84 -4.39 3.50
C CYS A 27 9.72 -3.64 2.48
N CYS A 28 10.34 -2.53 2.90
CA CYS A 28 11.26 -1.78 2.03
C CYS A 28 12.50 -2.60 1.64
N SER A 29 13.04 -3.41 2.56
CA SER A 29 14.24 -4.22 2.30
C SER A 29 13.96 -5.34 1.30
N VAL A 30 12.78 -5.98 1.38
CA VAL A 30 12.34 -6.94 0.36
C VAL A 30 12.18 -6.24 -0.99
N PHE A 31 11.62 -5.04 -1.01
CA PHE A 31 11.42 -4.29 -2.25
C PHE A 31 12.77 -3.94 -2.92
N GLU A 32 13.77 -3.52 -2.15
CA GLU A 32 15.15 -3.32 -2.62
C GLU A 32 15.79 -4.59 -3.17
N LYS A 33 15.48 -5.75 -2.58
CA LYS A 33 16.05 -7.02 -2.99
C LYS A 33 15.37 -7.60 -4.24
N GLU A 34 14.06 -7.45 -4.34
CA GLU A 34 13.24 -8.21 -5.28
C GLU A 34 12.72 -7.36 -6.45
N ILE A 35 12.71 -6.03 -6.34
CA ILE A 35 12.17 -5.15 -7.40
C ILE A 35 13.26 -4.27 -8.00
N VAL A 36 14.06 -3.59 -7.16
CA VAL A 36 15.09 -2.65 -7.62
C VAL A 36 16.11 -3.26 -8.60
N PRO A 37 16.56 -4.53 -8.47
CA PRO A 37 17.49 -5.12 -9.42
C PRO A 37 16.91 -5.32 -10.83
N PHE A 38 15.59 -5.25 -10.97
CA PHE A 38 14.87 -5.42 -12.23
C PHE A 38 14.37 -4.11 -12.83
N LEU A 39 14.86 -2.97 -12.31
CA LEU A 39 14.62 -1.68 -12.94
C LEU A 39 15.15 -1.68 -14.38
N CYS A 40 14.34 -1.19 -15.30
CA CYS A 40 14.68 -1.16 -16.71
C CYS A 40 15.85 -0.20 -17.00
N ARG A 41 16.51 -0.44 -18.14
CA ARG A 41 17.63 0.38 -18.61
C ARG A 41 17.27 1.87 -18.59
N GLY A 42 18.13 2.68 -17.98
CA GLY A 42 17.90 4.12 -17.77
C GLY A 42 17.36 4.47 -16.37
N HIS A 43 16.87 3.49 -15.62
CA HIS A 43 16.45 3.61 -14.22
C HIS A 43 17.28 2.74 -13.27
N GLU A 44 18.30 2.04 -13.80
CA GLU A 44 19.21 1.20 -13.05
C GLU A 44 19.99 2.01 -12.01
N ARG A 45 20.25 1.38 -10.85
CA ARG A 45 20.98 2.00 -9.75
C ARG A 45 22.17 1.16 -9.34
N ALA A 46 23.32 1.81 -9.20
CA ALA A 46 24.57 1.14 -8.85
C ALA A 46 24.51 0.50 -7.45
N ASP A 47 23.84 1.15 -6.49
CA ASP A 47 23.73 0.69 -5.11
C ASP A 47 22.53 -0.25 -4.86
N ARG A 48 21.63 -0.37 -5.84
CA ARG A 48 20.36 -1.12 -5.74
C ARG A 48 19.53 -0.71 -4.51
N LYS A 49 19.53 0.58 -4.17
CA LYS A 49 18.76 1.13 -3.05
C LYS A 49 17.59 1.98 -3.50
N LEU A 50 16.55 1.98 -2.68
CA LEU A 50 15.48 2.94 -2.77
C LEU A 50 15.97 4.30 -2.27
N THR A 51 15.49 5.38 -2.88
CA THR A 51 15.70 6.73 -2.34
C THR A 51 14.88 6.92 -1.07
N LEU A 52 15.13 8.01 -0.32
CA LEU A 52 14.38 8.34 0.88
C LEU A 52 12.88 8.59 0.58
N SER A 53 12.57 9.25 -0.55
CA SER A 53 11.20 9.53 -0.98
C SER A 53 10.46 8.25 -1.36
N GLU A 54 11.12 7.31 -2.03
CA GLU A 54 10.53 6.03 -2.41
C GLU A 54 10.26 5.14 -1.21
N ARG A 55 11.23 5.05 -0.28
CA ARG A 55 11.03 4.39 1.01
C ARG A 55 9.85 4.97 1.75
N SER A 56 9.69 6.31 1.73
CA SER A 56 8.55 6.99 2.36
C SER A 56 7.23 6.62 1.69
N ARG A 57 7.15 6.58 0.35
CA ARG A 57 5.93 6.18 -0.37
C ARG A 57 5.56 4.72 -0.10
N ILE A 58 6.52 3.80 -0.15
CA ILE A 58 6.32 2.38 0.17
C ILE A 58 5.84 2.22 1.61
N THR A 59 6.49 2.89 2.55
CA THR A 59 6.13 2.87 3.98
C THR A 59 4.71 3.38 4.20
N ASN A 60 4.33 4.48 3.55
CA ASN A 60 2.99 5.05 3.67
C ASN A 60 1.93 4.11 3.07
N ALA A 61 2.19 3.55 1.88
CA ALA A 61 1.29 2.59 1.25
C ALA A 61 1.12 1.32 2.10
N PHE A 62 2.22 0.82 2.65
CA PHE A 62 2.23 -0.31 3.58
C PHE A 62 1.36 -0.03 4.81
N PHE A 63 1.58 1.08 5.51
CA PHE A 63 0.77 1.43 6.67
C PHE A 63 -0.70 1.66 6.33
N LEU A 64 -0.97 2.24 5.16
CA LEU A 64 -2.33 2.45 4.69
C LEU A 64 -3.06 1.11 4.50
N ALA A 65 -2.43 0.13 3.84
CA ALA A 65 -3.00 -1.21 3.67
C ALA A 65 -3.24 -1.89 5.03
N TRP A 66 -2.26 -1.83 5.93
CA TRP A 66 -2.39 -2.42 7.27
C TRP A 66 -3.44 -1.76 8.14
N ARG A 67 -3.61 -0.44 8.03
CA ARG A 67 -4.69 0.28 8.72
C ARG A 67 -6.06 -0.29 8.34
N ILE A 68 -6.27 -0.63 7.07
CA ILE A 68 -7.52 -1.22 6.58
C ILE A 68 -7.68 -2.65 7.11
N ILE A 69 -6.62 -3.45 7.07
CA ILE A 69 -6.61 -4.83 7.55
C ILE A 69 -6.98 -4.89 9.04
N LEU A 70 -6.41 -4.01 9.85
CA LEU A 70 -6.60 -3.95 11.30
C LEU A 70 -7.97 -3.35 11.68
N ALA A 71 -8.42 -2.32 10.97
CA ALA A 71 -9.67 -1.61 11.25
C ALA A 71 -10.93 -2.39 10.87
N THR A 72 -10.81 -3.41 10.02
CA THR A 72 -11.96 -4.20 9.56
C THR A 72 -12.00 -5.59 10.24
N PRO A 73 -13.18 -6.13 10.57
CA PRO A 73 -13.29 -7.48 11.12
C PRO A 73 -12.74 -8.54 10.16
N PRO A 74 -12.22 -9.68 10.67
CA PRO A 74 -11.97 -10.85 9.84
C PRO A 74 -13.26 -11.26 9.13
N ASN A 75 -13.16 -11.66 7.86
CA ASN A 75 -14.29 -12.12 7.03
C ASN A 75 -15.35 -11.06 6.66
N ASP A 76 -15.16 -9.79 6.99
CA ASP A 76 -16.05 -8.70 6.58
C ASP A 76 -15.49 -7.99 5.33
N LEU A 77 -15.59 -8.67 4.19
CA LEU A 77 -15.18 -8.10 2.90
C LEU A 77 -15.98 -6.82 2.53
N PRO A 78 -17.30 -6.72 2.79
CA PRO A 78 -18.03 -5.47 2.59
C PRO A 78 -17.46 -4.28 3.37
N ALA A 79 -17.01 -4.49 4.62
CA ALA A 79 -16.35 -3.42 5.39
C ALA A 79 -15.00 -3.01 4.77
N VAL A 80 -14.22 -3.97 4.27
CA VAL A 80 -12.98 -3.68 3.52
C VAL A 80 -13.28 -2.86 2.28
N GLN A 81 -14.25 -3.29 1.46
CA GLN A 81 -14.68 -2.57 0.25
C GLN A 81 -15.11 -1.14 0.56
N LYS A 82 -15.93 -0.95 1.60
CA LYS A 82 -16.37 0.38 2.01
C LYS A 82 -15.19 1.28 2.43
N HIS A 83 -14.22 0.73 3.17
CA HIS A 83 -13.05 1.51 3.58
C HIS A 83 -12.19 1.89 2.38
N VAL A 84 -11.93 0.92 1.49
CA VAL A 84 -11.14 1.13 0.27
C VAL A 84 -11.83 2.15 -0.65
N ALA A 85 -13.14 2.03 -0.91
CA ALA A 85 -13.90 2.96 -1.75
C ALA A 85 -13.91 4.42 -1.25
N SER A 86 -13.62 4.64 0.04
CA SER A 86 -13.53 5.99 0.61
C SER A 86 -12.20 6.69 0.35
N LEU A 87 -11.21 5.98 -0.20
CA LEU A 87 -9.87 6.50 -0.38
C LEU A 87 -9.73 7.36 -1.64
N PRO A 88 -8.82 8.34 -1.63
CA PRO A 88 -8.41 9.04 -2.84
C PRO A 88 -7.90 8.07 -3.92
N PRO A 89 -8.08 8.37 -5.22
CA PRO A 89 -7.59 7.52 -6.30
C PRO A 89 -6.10 7.18 -6.20
N THR A 90 -5.25 8.14 -5.81
CA THR A 90 -3.81 7.89 -5.64
C THR A 90 -3.53 6.85 -4.56
N ASP A 91 -4.27 6.91 -3.45
CA ASP A 91 -4.15 5.98 -2.33
C ASP A 91 -4.65 4.57 -2.71
N LEU A 92 -5.68 4.49 -3.56
CA LEU A 92 -6.12 3.21 -4.13
C LEU A 92 -5.00 2.53 -4.91
N ILE A 93 -4.28 3.27 -5.76
CA ILE A 93 -3.19 2.68 -6.55
C ILE A 93 -2.03 2.24 -5.66
N TYR A 94 -1.68 3.04 -4.65
CA TYR A 94 -0.67 2.64 -3.68
C TYR A 94 -1.03 1.35 -2.94
N ILE A 95 -2.28 1.19 -2.51
CA ILE A 95 -2.75 -0.04 -1.87
C ILE A 95 -2.71 -1.22 -2.84
N LEU A 96 -3.12 -1.01 -4.09
CA LEU A 96 -3.12 -2.06 -5.11
C LEU A 96 -1.69 -2.56 -5.34
N GLU A 97 -0.75 -1.65 -5.60
CA GLU A 97 0.66 -2.01 -5.85
C GLU A 97 1.30 -2.68 -4.64
N ILE A 98 1.11 -2.14 -3.42
CA ILE A 98 1.74 -2.71 -2.22
C ILE A 98 1.12 -4.06 -1.84
N SER A 99 -0.20 -4.21 -2.01
CA SER A 99 -0.90 -5.46 -1.66
C SER A 99 -0.57 -6.56 -2.67
N ARG A 100 -0.45 -6.22 -3.96
CA ARG A 100 0.09 -7.14 -4.98
C ARG A 100 1.52 -7.56 -4.61
N PHE A 101 2.41 -6.61 -4.34
CA PHE A 101 3.79 -6.89 -3.97
C PHE A 101 3.91 -7.84 -2.77
N ILE A 102 3.16 -7.57 -1.69
CA ILE A 102 3.15 -8.44 -0.51
C ILE A 102 2.74 -9.87 -0.89
N LEU A 103 1.68 -10.03 -1.69
CA LEU A 103 1.17 -11.35 -2.07
C LEU A 103 2.07 -12.10 -3.05
N THR A 104 2.76 -11.40 -3.96
CA THR A 104 3.57 -12.02 -5.01
C THR A 104 5.01 -12.28 -4.62
N THR A 105 5.54 -11.51 -3.65
CA THR A 105 6.98 -11.42 -3.41
C THR A 105 7.37 -11.82 -2.00
N MET A 106 6.49 -11.68 -1.01
CA MET A 106 6.75 -12.15 0.35
C MET A 106 6.17 -13.55 0.52
N ASP A 107 6.95 -14.48 1.04
CA ASP A 107 6.43 -15.80 1.41
C ASP A 107 5.51 -15.74 2.64
N ALA A 108 4.80 -16.84 2.91
CA ALA A 108 3.84 -16.91 4.01
C ALA A 108 4.49 -16.70 5.39
N GLU A 109 5.75 -17.12 5.57
CA GLU A 109 6.47 -16.94 6.82
C GLU A 109 6.73 -15.45 7.07
N LEU A 110 7.23 -14.73 6.07
CA LEU A 110 7.51 -13.31 6.15
C LEU A 110 6.23 -12.50 6.33
N GLN A 111 5.15 -12.84 5.61
CA GLN A 111 3.85 -12.23 5.79
C GLN A 111 3.32 -12.42 7.22
N SER A 112 3.49 -13.62 7.80
CA SER A 112 3.10 -13.91 9.19
C SER A 112 3.93 -13.11 10.20
N ASN A 113 5.24 -13.00 9.98
CA ASN A 113 6.12 -12.22 10.85
C ASN A 113 5.78 -10.74 10.82
N ILE A 114 5.53 -10.17 9.63
CA ILE A 114 5.03 -8.80 9.48
C ILE A 114 3.69 -8.62 10.18
N ALA A 115 2.77 -9.58 10.06
CA ALA A 115 1.47 -9.51 10.73
C ALA A 115 1.61 -9.40 12.25
N LYS A 116 2.50 -10.19 12.86
CA LYS A 116 2.80 -10.14 14.29
C LYS A 116 3.34 -8.77 14.70
N LEU A 117 4.31 -8.24 13.94
CA LEU A 117 4.87 -6.91 14.19
C LEU A 117 3.83 -5.80 14.05
N MET A 118 2.82 -5.97 13.20
CA MET A 118 1.71 -5.04 13.04
C MET A 118 0.60 -5.25 14.09
N GLY A 119 0.82 -6.07 15.11
CA GLY A 119 -0.16 -6.36 16.16
C GLY A 119 -1.35 -7.19 15.68
N TYR A 120 -1.25 -7.85 14.52
CA TYR A 120 -2.28 -8.74 14.02
C TYR A 120 -2.21 -10.08 14.76
N THR A 121 -2.96 -10.15 15.86
CA THR A 121 -3.01 -11.31 16.77
C THR A 121 -4.20 -12.24 16.52
N ARG A 122 -4.95 -12.00 15.43
CA ARG A 122 -6.16 -12.76 15.12
C ARG A 122 -5.79 -14.10 14.47
N ASP A 123 -6.56 -15.14 14.73
CA ASP A 123 -6.44 -16.49 14.12
C ASP A 123 -6.73 -16.53 12.60
N GLY A 124 -6.76 -15.37 11.93
CA GLY A 124 -7.09 -15.25 10.52
C GLY A 124 -5.84 -15.37 9.63
N ASN A 125 -6.04 -15.92 8.44
CA ASN A 125 -5.00 -16.00 7.42
C ASN A 125 -4.67 -14.59 6.88
N VAL A 126 -3.47 -14.08 7.18
CA VAL A 126 -3.01 -12.76 6.71
C VAL A 126 -3.04 -12.66 5.18
N VAL A 127 -2.76 -13.75 4.47
CA VAL A 127 -2.77 -13.80 3.01
C VAL A 127 -4.17 -13.45 2.49
N GLU A 128 -5.21 -14.05 3.05
CA GLU A 128 -6.60 -13.78 2.69
C GLU A 128 -6.98 -12.33 2.97
N ARG A 129 -6.43 -11.73 4.03
CA ARG A 129 -6.69 -10.33 4.39
C ARG A 129 -6.07 -9.36 3.38
N VAL A 130 -4.81 -9.56 3.04
CA VAL A 130 -4.13 -8.75 2.02
C VAL A 130 -4.80 -8.95 0.66
N HIS A 131 -5.21 -10.18 0.34
CA HIS A 131 -5.97 -10.49 -0.88
C HIS A 131 -7.34 -9.79 -0.91
N GLY A 132 -8.08 -9.76 0.20
CA GLY A 132 -9.35 -9.03 0.29
C GLY A 132 -9.18 -7.52 0.07
N VAL A 133 -8.11 -6.92 0.59
CA VAL A 133 -7.76 -5.52 0.32
C VAL A 133 -7.43 -5.32 -1.16
N LEU A 134 -6.64 -6.21 -1.76
CA LEU A 134 -6.31 -6.15 -3.19
C LEU A 134 -7.56 -6.25 -4.07
N GLN A 135 -8.45 -7.21 -3.79
CA GLN A 135 -9.71 -7.38 -4.54
C GLN A 135 -10.63 -6.16 -4.41
N ALA A 136 -10.76 -5.61 -3.20
CA ALA A 136 -11.54 -4.40 -2.98
C ALA A 136 -10.96 -3.21 -3.75
N ALA A 137 -9.62 -3.08 -3.80
CA ALA A 137 -8.97 -2.06 -4.59
C ALA A 137 -9.28 -2.26 -6.07
N TYR A 138 -9.07 -3.46 -6.63
CA TYR A 138 -9.40 -3.76 -8.03
C TYR A 138 -10.86 -3.44 -8.39
N ALA A 139 -11.83 -3.79 -7.55
CA ALA A 139 -13.23 -3.48 -7.80
C ALA A 139 -13.48 -1.96 -7.86
N CYS A 140 -12.92 -1.20 -6.92
CA CYS A 140 -13.00 0.26 -6.95
C CYS A 140 -12.31 0.84 -8.20
N PHE A 141 -11.20 0.22 -8.62
CA PHE A 141 -10.46 0.58 -9.83
C PHE A 141 -11.25 0.37 -11.13
N GLU A 142 -11.98 -0.73 -11.23
CA GLU A 142 -12.84 -1.04 -12.39
C GLU A 142 -14.03 -0.07 -12.47
N GLU A 143 -14.66 0.24 -11.34
CA GLU A 143 -15.82 1.15 -11.28
C GLU A 143 -15.48 2.60 -11.63
N VAL A 144 -14.30 3.08 -11.22
CA VAL A 144 -13.89 4.49 -11.41
C VAL A 144 -13.47 4.79 -12.85
N GLY A 145 -13.23 3.77 -13.68
CA GLY A 145 -12.92 3.95 -15.11
C GLY A 145 -11.65 4.76 -15.33
N MET A 146 -10.50 4.09 -15.26
CA MET A 146 -9.16 4.71 -15.34
C MET A 146 -8.79 5.21 -16.75
N ASN A 147 -9.54 6.16 -17.29
CA ASN A 147 -9.09 6.95 -18.43
C ASN A 147 -7.98 7.93 -17.99
N GLY A 148 -6.79 7.41 -17.62
CA GLY A 148 -5.58 8.21 -17.38
C GLY A 148 -4.75 7.88 -16.15
N VAL A 149 -4.72 6.63 -15.67
CA VAL A 149 -3.56 6.13 -14.92
C VAL A 149 -2.99 4.99 -15.73
N HIS A 150 -1.90 5.28 -16.45
CA HIS A 150 -1.14 4.27 -17.14
C HIS A 150 0.06 3.91 -16.29
N GLN A 151 0.15 2.65 -15.88
CA GLN A 151 1.43 2.12 -15.46
C GLN A 151 2.36 2.04 -16.68
N PRO A 152 3.64 2.40 -16.57
CA PRO A 152 4.60 2.14 -17.63
C PRO A 152 4.64 0.63 -17.89
N ASP A 153 4.56 0.23 -19.16
CA ASP A 153 4.57 -1.18 -19.59
C ASP A 153 5.83 -1.94 -19.12
N TYR A 154 6.87 -1.20 -18.74
CA TYR A 154 8.17 -1.69 -18.29
C TYR A 154 8.40 -1.59 -16.77
N ALA A 155 7.37 -1.22 -15.99
CA ALA A 155 7.47 -1.19 -14.54
C ALA A 155 7.58 -2.63 -13.98
N PRO A 156 8.65 -2.98 -13.23
CA PRO A 156 8.83 -4.33 -12.71
C PRO A 156 7.66 -4.70 -11.80
N CYS A 157 7.10 -5.88 -12.03
CA CYS A 157 5.93 -6.42 -11.31
C CYS A 157 4.69 -5.51 -11.32
N GLY A 158 4.58 -4.58 -12.27
CA GLY A 158 3.52 -3.57 -12.28
C GLY A 158 3.57 -2.66 -11.04
N THR A 159 4.79 -2.37 -10.55
CA THR A 159 5.04 -1.42 -9.45
C THR A 159 5.83 -0.25 -10.01
N GLY A 160 5.19 0.90 -10.13
CA GLY A 160 5.82 2.08 -10.72
C GLY A 160 5.65 3.35 -9.91
N LEU A 161 4.53 3.48 -9.21
CA LEU A 161 4.23 4.66 -8.41
C LEU A 161 5.10 4.82 -7.18
N PHE A 162 5.90 3.83 -6.83
CA PHE A 162 6.86 3.99 -5.76
C PHE A 162 8.10 4.74 -6.18
N PHE A 163 8.49 4.72 -7.46
CA PHE A 163 9.77 5.25 -7.94
C PHE A 163 9.72 6.74 -8.28
N ASP A 164 10.76 7.48 -7.92
CA ASP A 164 10.86 8.93 -8.17
C ASP A 164 10.80 9.24 -9.67
N ASP A 165 11.59 8.52 -10.47
CA ASP A 165 11.74 8.76 -11.91
C ASP A 165 10.43 8.57 -12.68
N TRP A 166 9.51 7.76 -12.16
CA TRP A 166 8.22 7.51 -12.79
C TRP A 166 7.10 8.39 -12.23
N GLN A 167 7.31 9.12 -11.13
CA GLN A 167 6.27 10.00 -10.56
C GLN A 167 5.75 11.01 -11.59
N GLU A 168 6.63 11.56 -12.43
CA GLU A 168 6.21 12.57 -13.42
C GLU A 168 5.29 12.00 -14.50
N ASP A 169 5.55 10.76 -14.95
CA ASP A 169 4.73 10.06 -15.93
C ASP A 169 3.36 9.73 -15.34
N TYR A 170 3.34 9.39 -14.04
CA TYR A 170 2.12 9.12 -13.29
C TYR A 170 1.37 10.35 -12.82
N VAL A 171 1.97 11.54 -12.63
CA VAL A 171 1.26 12.73 -12.12
C VAL A 171 0.64 13.56 -13.25
N LYS A 172 1.21 13.50 -14.46
CA LYS A 172 0.67 14.21 -15.64
C LYS A 172 -0.64 13.60 -16.17
N SER A 173 -0.94 12.34 -15.83
CA SER A 173 -2.09 11.57 -16.34
C SER A 173 -3.38 11.63 -15.47
N PRO A 174 -3.35 11.43 -14.13
CA PRO A 174 -4.54 11.35 -13.29
C PRO A 174 -5.21 12.71 -13.06
N ALA A 175 -4.45 13.81 -13.01
CA ALA A 175 -5.04 15.14 -12.88
C ALA A 175 -5.94 15.50 -14.09
N ARG A 176 -5.55 15.06 -15.30
CA ARG A 176 -6.34 15.26 -16.52
C ARG A 176 -7.52 14.30 -16.62
N ALA A 177 -7.36 13.06 -16.15
CA ALA A 177 -8.45 12.08 -16.05
C ALA A 177 -9.56 12.57 -15.10
N TYR A 178 -9.15 13.04 -13.92
CA TYR A 178 -10.07 13.41 -12.85
C TYR A 178 -10.79 14.74 -13.11
N GLN A 179 -10.16 15.69 -13.82
CA GLN A 179 -10.82 16.92 -14.27
C GLN A 179 -11.93 16.66 -15.28
N ARG A 180 -11.80 15.65 -16.14
CA ARG A 180 -12.83 15.28 -17.14
C ARG A 180 -14.01 14.52 -16.54
N LEU A 181 -13.83 13.88 -15.40
CA LEU A 181 -14.90 13.14 -14.70
C LEU A 181 -15.76 14.04 -13.80
N ARG A 182 -15.34 15.30 -13.57
CA ARG A 182 -16.07 16.30 -12.77
C ARG A 182 -16.61 17.49 -13.60
N SER A 183 -16.40 17.49 -14.91
CA SER A 183 -16.92 18.48 -15.88
C SER A 183 -18.02 17.86 -16.73
#